data_AF-A0A840CTY1-F1
#
_entry.id   AF-A0A840CTY1-F1
#
_cell.length_a   1.000
_cell.length_b   1.000
_cell.length_c   1.000
_cell.angle_alpha   90.00
_cell.angle_beta   90.00
_cell.angle_gamma   90.00
#
_symmetry.space_group_name_H-M   'P 1'
#
loop_
_entity.id
_entity.type
_entity.pdbx_description
1 polymer ?
#
loop_
_entity_poly.entity_id
_entity_poly.type
_entity_poly.pdbx_seq_one_letter_code
_entity_poly.pdbx_strand_id
1 'polypeptide(L)'
;MKKVLFSLFAVMMVFASCGGPDPVKFNDALSKANTEITNVSTEYQDAIAKLIEDTNFSAITAQTDSALAKINKEIDIVKALEAPKGGDAFKEAAIKTYEGLRSVVETGKKFSSLTAESTDVDLENITNEYDAKIDEYSKLFDALVNAQAEYAKEAGYDVR
;
A
#
# COMPACT_ATOMS: atom_id res chain seq x y z
N MET A 1 -60.35 34.68 -12.98
CA MET A 1 -59.30 35.09 -13.94
C MET A 1 -58.31 36.03 -13.26
N LYS A 2 -57.16 35.51 -12.82
CA LYS A 2 -56.05 36.32 -12.29
C LYS A 2 -54.72 35.71 -12.76
N LYS A 3 -54.12 36.43 -13.70
CA LYS A 3 -52.69 36.70 -13.91
C LYS A 3 -51.74 35.51 -14.02
N VAL A 4 -51.45 35.16 -15.27
CA VAL A 4 -50.14 34.63 -15.70
C VAL A 4 -49.10 35.72 -15.45
N LEU A 5 -48.08 35.42 -14.64
CA LEU A 5 -46.83 36.17 -14.59
C LEU A 5 -45.70 35.14 -14.58
N PHE A 6 -44.97 35.15 -15.68
CA PHE A 6 -43.67 34.54 -15.86
C PHE A 6 -42.77 34.89 -14.67
N SER A 7 -42.46 33.90 -13.83
CA SER A 7 -41.26 33.89 -13.01
C SER A 7 -40.45 32.66 -13.40
N LEU A 8 -39.68 32.88 -14.47
CA LEU A 8 -38.50 32.12 -14.85
C LEU A 8 -37.47 32.26 -13.71
N PHE A 9 -37.74 31.66 -12.55
CA PHE A 9 -36.70 31.47 -11.55
C PHE A 9 -35.91 30.27 -11.99
N ALA A 10 -34.80 30.58 -12.67
CA ALA A 10 -33.70 29.69 -12.92
C ALA A 10 -33.51 28.82 -11.68
N VAL A 11 -33.92 27.56 -11.79
CA VAL A 11 -33.37 26.49 -10.97
C VAL A 11 -31.89 26.53 -11.30
N MET A 12 -31.12 27.28 -10.52
CA MET A 12 -29.71 26.99 -10.33
C MET A 12 -29.69 25.62 -9.66
N MET A 13 -29.93 24.58 -10.45
CA MET A 13 -29.14 23.36 -10.33
C MET A 13 -27.73 23.88 -10.49
N VAL A 14 -27.11 24.18 -9.36
CA VAL A 14 -25.67 24.08 -9.24
C VAL A 14 -25.42 22.61 -9.54
N PHE A 15 -25.32 22.29 -10.82
CA PHE A 15 -24.43 21.27 -11.32
C PHE A 15 -23.05 21.75 -10.87
N ALA A 16 -22.75 21.62 -9.56
CA ALA A 16 -21.39 21.38 -9.15
C ALA A 16 -21.05 20.13 -9.94
N SER A 17 -20.28 20.33 -11.01
CA SER A 17 -19.89 19.28 -11.93
C SER A 17 -19.60 18.03 -11.12
N CYS A 18 -20.31 16.94 -11.39
CA CYS A 18 -19.93 15.59 -10.98
C CYS A 18 -18.62 15.20 -11.68
N GLY A 19 -17.55 15.96 -11.43
CA GLY A 19 -16.23 15.87 -12.02
C GLY A 19 -15.16 15.85 -10.93
N GLY A 20 -15.46 15.18 -9.82
CA GLY A 20 -14.43 14.77 -8.86
C GLY A 20 -13.51 13.70 -9.47
N PRO A 21 -12.46 13.30 -8.75
CA PRO A 21 -11.55 12.25 -9.20
C PRO A 21 -12.30 11.00 -9.66
N ASP A 22 -11.83 10.41 -10.76
CA ASP A 22 -12.46 9.24 -11.38
C ASP A 22 -12.27 8.00 -10.48
N PRO A 23 -13.34 7.39 -9.95
CA PRO A 23 -13.26 6.26 -9.03
C PRO A 23 -12.64 5.01 -9.64
N VAL A 24 -12.78 4.82 -10.96
CA VAL A 24 -12.17 3.69 -11.68
C VAL A 24 -10.67 3.91 -11.77
N LYS A 25 -10.22 5.09 -12.19
CA LYS A 25 -8.78 5.41 -12.26
C LYS A 25 -8.10 5.37 -10.90
N PHE A 26 -8.79 5.81 -9.84
CA PHE A 26 -8.30 5.70 -8.47
C PHE A 26 -8.09 4.24 -8.06
N ASN A 27 -9.08 3.37 -8.31
CA ASN A 27 -8.97 1.95 -8.00
C ASN A 27 -7.89 1.26 -8.86
N ASP A 28 -7.79 1.57 -10.15
CA ASP A 28 -6.78 1.01 -11.05
C ASP A 28 -5.37 1.41 -10.60
N ALA A 29 -5.17 2.65 -10.15
CA ALA A 29 -3.88 3.11 -9.63
C ALA A 29 -3.50 2.36 -8.35
N LEU A 30 -4.43 2.18 -7.41
CA LEU A 30 -4.19 1.42 -6.18
C LEU A 30 -3.97 -0.08 -6.46
N SER A 31 -4.71 -0.67 -7.39
CA SER A 31 -4.52 -2.06 -7.81
C SER A 31 -3.15 -2.28 -8.44
N LYS A 32 -2.69 -1.34 -9.28
CA LYS A 32 -1.35 -1.36 -9.83
C LYS A 32 -0.28 -1.24 -8.73
N ALA A 33 -0.41 -0.26 -7.83
CA ALA A 33 0.54 -0.09 -6.74
C ALA A 33 0.60 -1.33 -5.81
N ASN A 34 -0.54 -1.96 -5.52
CA ASN A 34 -0.60 -3.22 -4.79
C ASN A 34 0.16 -4.34 -5.51
N THR A 35 -0.01 -4.46 -6.84
CA THR A 35 0.70 -5.45 -7.65
C THR A 35 2.21 -5.25 -7.60
N GLU A 36 2.67 -4.00 -7.77
CA GLU A 36 4.09 -3.67 -7.69
C GLU A 36 4.67 -3.96 -6.30
N ILE A 37 3.97 -3.57 -5.23
CA ILE A 37 4.38 -3.82 -3.85
C ILE A 37 4.45 -5.34 -3.54
N THR A 38 3.49 -6.13 -4.02
CA THR A 38 3.54 -7.60 -3.90
C THR A 38 4.75 -8.18 -4.63
N ASN A 39 5.01 -7.75 -5.87
CA ASN A 39 6.18 -8.20 -6.62
C ASN A 39 7.49 -7.85 -5.90
N VAL A 40 7.60 -6.63 -5.37
CA VAL A 40 8.78 -6.22 -4.58
C VAL A 40 8.96 -7.07 -3.33
N SER A 41 7.86 -7.38 -2.63
CA SER A 41 7.90 -8.26 -1.45
C SER A 41 8.44 -9.64 -1.80
N THR A 42 7.90 -10.28 -2.83
CA THR A 42 8.34 -11.61 -3.28
C THR A 42 9.79 -11.60 -3.76
N GLU A 43 10.16 -10.65 -4.62
CA GLU A 43 11.55 -10.50 -5.11
C GLU A 43 12.53 -10.31 -3.96
N TYR A 44 12.18 -9.50 -2.96
CA TYR A 44 13.02 -9.25 -1.80
C TYR A 44 13.18 -10.49 -0.93
N GLN A 45 12.08 -11.17 -0.59
CA GLN A 45 12.10 -12.38 0.23
C GLN A 45 12.94 -13.49 -0.41
N ASP A 46 12.73 -13.75 -1.71
CA ASP A 46 13.51 -14.73 -2.47
C ASP A 46 15.00 -14.38 -2.49
N ALA A 47 15.31 -13.09 -2.68
CA ALA A 47 16.69 -12.62 -2.71
C ALA A 47 17.39 -12.76 -1.35
N ILE A 48 16.76 -12.34 -0.24
CA ILE A 48 17.40 -12.44 1.07
C ILE A 48 17.54 -13.89 1.54
N ALA A 49 16.55 -14.75 1.27
CA ALA A 49 16.61 -16.16 1.61
C ALA A 49 17.82 -16.83 0.94
N LYS A 50 17.97 -16.61 -0.38
CA LYS A 50 19.11 -17.11 -1.13
C LYS A 50 20.45 -16.55 -0.61
N LEU A 51 20.51 -15.26 -0.29
CA LEU A 51 21.74 -14.65 0.22
C LEU A 51 22.14 -15.18 1.61
N ILE A 52 21.16 -15.53 2.44
CA ILE A 52 21.40 -16.20 3.73
C ILE A 52 21.93 -17.61 3.49
N GLU A 53 21.32 -18.39 2.60
CA GLU A 53 21.79 -19.74 2.21
C GLU A 53 23.21 -19.72 1.65
N ASP A 54 23.52 -18.73 0.80
CA ASP A 54 24.85 -18.53 0.19
C ASP A 54 25.86 -17.92 1.17
N THR A 55 25.48 -17.63 2.43
CA THR A 55 26.31 -16.92 3.44
C THR A 55 26.83 -15.57 2.93
N ASN A 56 26.11 -14.95 1.99
CA ASN A 56 26.46 -13.69 1.36
C ASN A 56 25.69 -12.52 2.01
N PHE A 57 25.87 -12.35 3.31
CA PHE A 57 25.14 -11.37 4.12
C PHE A 57 25.40 -9.93 3.67
N SER A 58 26.61 -9.62 3.20
CA SER A 58 26.96 -8.26 2.77
C SER A 58 26.12 -7.76 1.58
N ALA A 59 25.67 -8.66 0.70
CA ALA A 59 24.83 -8.32 -0.44
C ALA A 59 23.37 -7.99 -0.06
N ILE A 60 22.93 -8.33 1.16
CA ILE A 60 21.55 -8.07 1.64
C ILE A 60 21.28 -6.57 1.71
N THR A 61 22.28 -5.75 2.03
CA THR A 61 22.12 -4.28 2.06
C THR A 61 21.69 -3.74 0.70
N ALA A 62 22.32 -4.18 -0.39
CA ALA A 62 22.00 -3.70 -1.74
C ALA A 62 20.57 -4.10 -2.17
N GLN A 63 20.16 -5.33 -1.86
CA GLN A 63 18.79 -5.80 -2.14
C GLN A 63 17.75 -5.04 -1.32
N THR A 64 18.06 -4.77 -0.05
CA THR A 64 17.20 -3.99 0.84
C THR A 64 17.05 -2.57 0.34
N ASP A 65 18.14 -1.87 0.02
CA ASP A 65 18.09 -0.49 -0.44
C ASP A 65 17.33 -0.37 -1.77
N SER A 66 17.47 -1.36 -2.67
CA SER A 66 16.68 -1.42 -3.90
C SER A 66 15.19 -1.62 -3.62
N ALA A 67 14.81 -2.52 -2.71
CA ALA A 67 13.41 -2.76 -2.36
C ALA A 67 12.78 -1.53 -1.70
N LEU A 68 13.49 -0.88 -0.76
CA LEU A 68 13.05 0.36 -0.11
C LEU A 68 12.81 1.49 -1.12
N ALA A 69 13.67 1.65 -2.11
CA ALA A 69 13.49 2.65 -3.16
C ALA A 69 12.21 2.40 -3.98
N LYS A 70 11.93 1.15 -4.35
CA LYS A 70 10.71 0.77 -5.06
C LYS A 70 9.45 1.00 -4.20
N ILE A 71 9.48 0.59 -2.93
CA ILE A 71 8.36 0.80 -1.99
C ILE A 71 8.07 2.28 -1.78
N ASN A 72 9.11 3.09 -1.53
CA ASN A 72 8.95 4.53 -1.33
C ASN A 72 8.33 5.21 -2.56
N LYS A 73 8.73 4.80 -3.76
CA LYS A 73 8.13 5.30 -5.00
C LYS A 73 6.63 5.04 -5.06
N GLU A 74 6.18 3.83 -4.74
CA GLU A 74 4.75 3.50 -4.75
C GLU A 74 3.98 4.22 -3.63
N ILE A 75 4.59 4.40 -2.45
CA ILE A 75 4.03 5.26 -1.38
C ILE A 75 3.81 6.68 -1.89
N ASP A 76 4.80 7.27 -2.58
CA ASP A 76 4.71 8.63 -3.11
C ASP A 76 3.64 8.75 -4.19
N ILE A 77 3.53 7.75 -5.09
CA ILE A 77 2.47 7.67 -6.09
C ILE A 77 1.10 7.69 -5.41
N VAL A 78 0.88 6.82 -4.41
CA VAL A 78 -0.41 6.74 -3.74
C VAL A 78 -0.70 8.00 -2.92
N LYS A 79 0.28 8.57 -2.22
CA LYS A 79 0.14 9.86 -1.51
C LYS A 79 -0.31 10.97 -2.45
N ALA A 80 0.15 10.99 -3.69
CA ALA A 80 -0.23 11.97 -4.71
C ALA A 80 -1.60 11.72 -5.37
N LEU A 81 -2.21 10.54 -5.20
CA LEU A 81 -3.53 10.25 -5.79
C LEU A 81 -4.61 11.13 -5.17
N GLU A 82 -5.43 11.78 -5.99
CA GLU A 82 -6.65 12.41 -5.51
C GLU A 82 -7.71 11.33 -5.25
N ALA A 83 -8.24 11.29 -4.03
CA ALA A 83 -9.27 10.34 -3.67
C ALA A 83 -10.65 10.83 -4.16
N PRO A 84 -11.45 9.96 -4.80
CA PRO A 84 -12.86 10.22 -5.00
C PRO A 84 -13.60 10.24 -3.65
N LYS A 85 -14.86 10.68 -3.66
CA LYS A 85 -15.70 10.66 -2.44
C LYS A 85 -15.72 9.25 -1.82
N GLY A 86 -15.37 9.15 -0.54
CA GLY A 86 -15.29 7.88 0.20
C GLY A 86 -13.97 7.11 0.02
N GLY A 87 -13.08 7.56 -0.88
CA GLY A 87 -11.82 6.87 -1.18
C GLY A 87 -10.68 7.14 -0.19
N ASP A 88 -10.79 8.14 0.68
CA ASP A 88 -9.70 8.55 1.58
C ASP A 88 -9.27 7.42 2.53
N ALA A 89 -10.23 6.67 3.10
CA ALA A 89 -9.93 5.56 3.99
C ALA A 89 -9.20 4.42 3.26
N PHE A 90 -9.60 4.12 2.02
CA PHE A 90 -8.93 3.11 1.20
C PHE A 90 -7.50 3.55 0.83
N LYS A 91 -7.31 4.82 0.44
CA LYS A 91 -5.99 5.40 0.19
C LYS A 91 -5.10 5.36 1.42
N GLU A 92 -5.62 5.74 2.59
CA GLU A 92 -4.87 5.74 3.85
C GLU A 92 -4.47 4.32 4.26
N ALA A 93 -5.37 3.35 4.14
CA ALA A 93 -5.07 1.95 4.41
C ALA A 93 -3.99 1.40 3.47
N ALA A 94 -4.00 1.80 2.19
CA ALA A 94 -2.97 1.42 1.22
C ALA A 94 -1.60 1.97 1.63
N ILE A 95 -1.52 3.26 1.97
CA ILE A 95 -0.29 3.91 2.43
C ILE A 95 0.26 3.19 3.68
N LYS A 96 -0.58 2.93 4.68
CA LYS A 96 -0.16 2.23 5.90
C LYS A 96 0.35 0.83 5.60
N THR A 97 -0.29 0.11 4.70
CA THR A 97 0.14 -1.24 4.28
C THR A 97 1.52 -1.20 3.64
N TYR A 98 1.79 -0.21 2.77
CA TYR A 98 3.10 -0.08 2.11
C TYR A 98 4.18 0.37 3.08
N GLU A 99 3.86 1.25 4.03
CA GLU A 99 4.74 1.62 5.13
C GLU A 99 5.03 0.43 6.06
N GLY A 100 4.05 -0.47 6.26
CA GLY A 100 4.23 -1.75 6.93
C GLY A 100 5.21 -2.66 6.21
N LEU A 101 5.07 -2.85 4.89
CA LEU A 101 6.05 -3.61 4.10
C LEU A 101 7.43 -2.96 4.14
N ARG A 102 7.50 -1.62 4.07
CA ARG A 102 8.76 -0.89 4.23
C ARG A 102 9.44 -1.26 5.54
N SER A 103 8.69 -1.34 6.64
CA SER A 103 9.22 -1.75 7.93
C SER A 103 9.72 -3.20 7.93
N VAL A 104 9.03 -4.13 7.26
CA VAL A 104 9.51 -5.53 7.10
C VAL A 104 10.86 -5.53 6.39
N VAL A 105 10.95 -4.86 5.25
CA VAL A 105 12.18 -4.77 4.45
C VAL A 105 13.31 -4.08 5.22
N GLU A 106 13.02 -3.01 5.95
CA GLU A 106 13.99 -2.30 6.78
C GLU A 106 14.53 -3.18 7.92
N THR A 107 13.67 -3.97 8.57
CA THR A 107 14.10 -4.97 9.56
C THR A 107 14.93 -6.08 8.92
N GLY A 108 14.56 -6.53 7.72
CA GLY A 108 15.32 -7.54 6.96
C GLY A 108 16.76 -7.12 6.65
N LYS A 109 17.06 -5.80 6.62
CA LYS A 109 18.44 -5.31 6.51
C LYS A 109 19.35 -5.86 7.61
N LYS A 110 18.82 -6.15 8.80
CA LYS A 110 19.60 -6.67 9.93
C LYS A 110 20.30 -8.00 9.61
N PHE A 111 19.76 -8.83 8.71
CA PHE A 111 20.46 -10.03 8.27
C PHE A 111 21.83 -9.73 7.63
N SER A 112 22.07 -8.49 7.16
CA SER A 112 23.38 -8.11 6.62
C SER A 112 24.48 -7.96 7.68
N SER A 113 24.14 -7.96 8.97
CA SER A 113 25.14 -7.94 10.05
C SER A 113 25.65 -9.34 10.42
N LEU A 114 25.03 -10.39 9.87
CA LEU A 114 25.49 -11.76 10.09
C LEU A 114 26.84 -12.01 9.41
N THR A 115 27.57 -12.97 9.94
CA THR A 115 28.85 -13.46 9.42
C THR A 115 28.88 -14.99 9.51
N ALA A 116 29.91 -15.62 8.96
CA ALA A 116 30.11 -17.07 9.11
C ALA A 116 30.34 -17.51 10.58
N GLU A 117 30.65 -16.57 11.48
CA GLU A 117 30.83 -16.83 12.91
C GLU A 117 29.58 -16.51 13.74
N SER A 118 28.52 -15.98 13.11
CA SER A 118 27.27 -15.70 13.81
C SER A 118 26.64 -16.97 14.35
N THR A 119 26.08 -16.86 15.55
CA THR A 119 25.46 -17.98 16.24
C THR A 119 24.00 -18.17 15.80
N ASP A 120 23.45 -19.35 16.08
CA ASP A 120 22.01 -19.59 15.89
C ASP A 120 21.16 -18.58 16.67
N VAL A 121 21.63 -18.12 17.83
CA VAL A 121 20.97 -17.10 18.65
C VAL A 121 20.95 -15.73 17.96
N ASP A 122 22.03 -15.36 17.26
CA ASP A 122 22.08 -14.11 16.50
C ASP A 122 21.07 -14.12 15.36
N LEU A 123 20.97 -15.26 14.65
CA LEU A 123 20.00 -15.48 13.59
C LEU A 123 18.56 -15.46 14.15
N GLU A 124 18.30 -16.20 15.22
CA GLU A 124 16.97 -16.30 15.84
C GLU A 124 16.45 -14.93 16.30
N ASN A 125 17.31 -14.10 16.89
CA ASN A 125 16.91 -12.75 17.32
C ASN A 125 16.46 -11.87 16.15
N ILE A 126 17.17 -11.93 15.02
CA ILE A 126 16.81 -11.17 13.82
C ILE A 126 15.52 -11.71 13.21
N THR A 127 15.40 -13.04 13.09
CA THR A 127 14.21 -13.70 12.56
C THR A 127 12.96 -13.38 13.38
N ASN A 128 13.04 -13.43 14.71
CA ASN A 128 11.91 -13.10 15.57
C ASN A 128 11.43 -11.65 15.38
N GLU A 129 12.36 -10.70 15.20
CA GLU A 129 12.00 -9.31 14.93
C GLU A 129 11.40 -9.14 13.52
N TYR A 130 11.94 -9.84 12.53
CA TYR A 130 11.45 -9.85 11.17
C TYR A 130 10.02 -10.43 11.09
N ASP A 131 9.79 -11.57 11.74
CA ASP A 131 8.48 -12.23 11.81
C ASP A 131 7.44 -11.35 12.53
N ALA A 132 7.83 -10.67 13.61
CA ALA A 132 6.95 -9.70 14.27
C ALA A 132 6.52 -8.56 13.32
N LYS A 133 7.40 -8.11 12.42
CA LYS A 133 7.04 -7.13 11.39
C LYS A 133 6.17 -7.71 10.29
N ILE A 134 6.37 -8.98 9.91
CA ILE A 134 5.46 -9.67 8.98
C ILE A 134 4.06 -9.76 9.58
N ASP A 135 3.93 -10.10 10.87
CA ASP A 135 2.64 -10.17 11.57
C ASP A 135 1.95 -8.81 11.65
N GLU A 136 2.70 -7.73 11.89
CA GLU A 136 2.18 -6.36 11.83
C GLU A 136 1.71 -6.02 10.40
N TYR A 137 2.50 -6.33 9.38
CA TYR A 137 2.16 -6.11 7.97
C TYR A 137 0.89 -6.88 7.56
N SER A 138 0.75 -8.14 7.98
CA SER A 138 -0.42 -8.98 7.69
C SER A 138 -1.72 -8.33 8.18
N LYS A 139 -1.71 -7.77 9.41
CA LYS A 139 -2.87 -7.04 9.97
C LYS A 139 -3.20 -5.78 9.17
N LEU A 140 -2.18 -5.09 8.65
CA LEU A 140 -2.38 -3.90 7.80
C LEU A 140 -2.98 -4.29 6.45
N PHE A 141 -2.53 -5.41 5.87
CA PHE A 141 -3.09 -5.95 4.64
C PHE A 141 -4.57 -6.34 4.81
N ASP A 142 -4.94 -6.98 5.91
CA ASP A 142 -6.35 -7.26 6.22
C ASP A 142 -7.18 -5.97 6.32
N ALA A 143 -6.62 -4.93 6.95
CA ALA A 143 -7.28 -3.62 7.04
C ALA A 143 -7.46 -2.97 5.66
N LEU A 144 -6.48 -3.12 4.75
CA LEU A 144 -6.57 -2.66 3.36
C LEU A 144 -7.71 -3.34 2.60
N VAL A 145 -7.80 -4.67 2.70
CA VAL A 145 -8.88 -5.44 2.05
C VAL A 145 -10.25 -5.00 2.57
N ASN A 146 -10.39 -4.79 3.88
CA ASN A 146 -11.63 -4.30 4.47
C ASN A 146 -11.97 -2.88 3.98
N ALA A 147 -11.00 -1.96 3.96
CA ALA A 147 -11.21 -0.59 3.48
C ALA A 147 -11.59 -0.56 1.98
N GLN A 148 -11.02 -1.44 1.16
CA GLN A 148 -11.40 -1.59 -0.24
C GLN A 148 -12.86 -2.05 -0.38
N ALA A 149 -13.27 -3.05 0.41
CA ALA A 149 -14.64 -3.57 0.39
C ALA A 149 -15.67 -2.51 0.84
N GLU A 150 -15.35 -1.74 1.89
CA GLU A 150 -16.18 -0.62 2.35
C GLU A 150 -16.31 0.46 1.28
N TYR A 151 -15.21 0.88 0.66
CA TYR A 151 -15.22 1.85 -0.42
C TYR A 151 -16.08 1.38 -1.61
N ALA A 152 -15.95 0.12 -2.01
CA ALA A 152 -16.74 -0.45 -3.09
C ALA A 152 -18.24 -0.45 -2.77
N LYS A 153 -18.61 -0.80 -1.53
CA LYS A 153 -20.00 -0.75 -1.05
C LYS A 153 -20.56 0.67 -1.05
N GLU A 154 -19.80 1.65 -0.56
CA GLU A 154 -20.21 3.06 -0.55
C GLU A 154 -20.37 3.64 -1.95
N ALA A 155 -19.53 3.20 -2.90
CA ALA A 155 -19.61 3.60 -4.30
C ALA A 155 -20.69 2.84 -5.10
N GLY A 156 -21.37 1.86 -4.48
CA GLY A 156 -22.44 1.08 -5.12
C GLY A 156 -21.96 -0.02 -6.06
N TYR A 157 -20.70 -0.46 -5.93
CA TYR A 157 -20.15 -1.61 -6.66
C TYR A 157 -20.49 -2.92 -5.92
N ASP A 158 -20.98 -3.91 -6.65
CA ASP A 158 -21.25 -5.26 -6.11
C ASP A 158 -19.93 -6.05 -6.11
N VAL A 159 -19.35 -6.26 -4.92
CA VAL A 159 -18.14 -7.08 -4.73
C VAL A 159 -18.61 -8.49 -4.38
N ARG A 160 -18.66 -9.38 -5.39
CA ARG A 160 -18.94 -10.81 -5.22
C ARG A 160 -17.69 -11.65 -5.32
#